data_AF-W2Z5L4-F1
#
_entry.id   AF-W2Z5L4-F1
#
_cell.length_a   1.000
_cell.length_b   1.000
_cell.length_c   1.000
_cell.angle_alpha   90.00
_cell.angle_beta   90.00
_cell.angle_gamma   90.00
#
_symmetry.space_group_name_H-M   'P 1'
#
loop_
_entity.id
_entity.type
_entity.pdbx_description
1 polymer ?
#
loop_
_entity_poly.entity_id
_entity_poly.type
_entity_poly.pdbx_seq_one_letter_code
_entity_poly.pdbx_strand_id
1 'polypeptide(L)' 'MLEQRPSRKTLLHITVENSAEDVLDLLLDHIKCIDAVDDKGFTPLMVASRNGKDAAIDQLLA' A
#
# COMPACT_ATOMS: atom_id res chain seq x y z
N MET A 1 2.14 -21.98 20.06
CA MET A 1 2.72 -21.95 18.70
C MET A 1 1.94 -20.88 17.94
N LEU A 2 2.53 -19.69 17.73
CA LEU A 2 1.87 -18.64 16.95
C LEU A 2 1.98 -19.04 15.49
N GLU A 3 0.88 -19.47 14.89
CA GLU A 3 0.81 -19.63 13.44
C GLU A 3 0.99 -18.25 12.81
N GLN A 4 2.17 -18.00 12.24
CA GLN A 4 2.42 -16.80 11.47
C GLN A 4 1.63 -16.94 10.17
N ARG A 5 0.38 -16.48 10.18
CA ARG A 5 -0.43 -16.41 8.97
C ARG A 5 0.26 -15.46 7.98
N PRO A 6 0.40 -15.84 6.71
CA PRO A 6 0.99 -14.96 5.71
C PRO A 6 0.14 -13.69 5.59
N SER A 7 0.78 -12.53 5.59
CA SER A 7 0.05 -11.26 5.58
C SER A 7 -0.59 -11.00 4.21
N ARG A 8 -1.84 -10.51 4.16
CA ARG A 8 -2.51 -10.06 2.90
C ARG A 8 -2.03 -8.70 2.39
N LYS A 9 -0.95 -8.14 2.94
CA LYS A 9 -0.38 -6.90 2.40
C LYS A 9 0.02 -7.10 0.94
N THR A 10 -0.53 -6.25 0.07
CA THR A 10 -0.09 -6.14 -1.32
C THR A 10 1.24 -5.39 -1.40
N LEU A 11 1.91 -5.46 -2.55
CA LEU A 11 3.10 -4.65 -2.80
C LEU A 11 2.84 -3.15 -2.56
N LEU A 12 1.66 -2.64 -2.93
CA LEU A 12 1.29 -1.25 -2.69
C LEU A 12 1.27 -0.87 -1.20
N HIS A 13 0.84 -1.77 -0.30
CA HIS A 13 0.94 -1.50 1.14
C HIS A 13 2.39 -1.39 1.59
N ILE A 14 3.24 -2.28 1.08
CA ILE A 14 4.64 -2.37 1.48
C ILE A 14 5.39 -1.13 0.98
N THR A 15 5.17 -0.68 -0.26
CA THR A 15 5.83 0.51 -0.79
C THR A 15 5.40 1.79 -0.06
N VAL A 16 4.10 1.93 0.23
CA VAL A 16 3.57 3.06 1.03
C VAL A 16 4.17 3.08 2.44
N GLU A 17 4.26 1.93 3.12
CA GLU A 17 4.86 1.86 4.46
C GLU A 17 6.33 2.24 4.48
N ASN A 18 7.07 1.89 3.42
CA ASN A 18 8.49 2.16 3.31
C ASN A 18 8.81 3.53 2.68
N SER A 19 7.82 4.30 2.20
CA SER A 19 8.05 5.55 1.44
C SER A 19 8.98 5.26 0.24
N ALA A 20 8.54 4.33 -0.60
CA ALA A 20 9.22 3.93 -1.82
C ALA A 20 8.43 4.45 -3.03
N GLU A 21 8.33 5.78 -3.15
CA GLU A 21 7.50 6.49 -4.13
C GLU A 21 7.84 6.08 -5.57
N ASP A 22 9.12 5.94 -5.91
CA ASP A 22 9.56 5.52 -7.26
C ASP A 22 9.04 4.11 -7.61
N VAL A 23 8.99 3.22 -6.62
CA VAL A 23 8.48 1.86 -6.80
C VAL A 23 6.95 1.86 -6.82
N LEU A 24 6.33 2.75 -6.06
CA LEU A 24 4.87 2.92 -6.07
C LEU A 24 4.40 3.36 -7.47
N ASP A 25 5.04 4.34 -8.10
CA ASP A 25 4.73 4.77 -9.47
C ASP A 25 4.85 3.62 -10.47
N LEU A 26 5.99 2.90 -10.46
CA LEU A 26 6.19 1.73 -11.33
C LEU A 26 5.12 0.65 -11.15
N LEU A 27 4.62 0.48 -9.93
CA LEU A 27 3.58 -0.49 -9.64
C LEU A 27 2.20 0.01 -10.09
N LEU A 28 1.90 1.29 -9.95
CA LEU A 28 0.62 1.87 -10.37
C LEU A 28 0.43 1.80 -11.88
N ASP A 29 1.51 1.90 -12.66
CA ASP A 29 1.48 1.70 -14.13
C ASP A 29 1.03 0.29 -14.56
N HIS A 30 1.19 -0.71 -13.68
CA HIS A 30 0.97 -2.12 -14.00
C HIS A 30 -0.13 -2.80 -13.16
N ILE A 31 -0.49 -2.25 -12.01
CA ILE A 31 -1.46 -2.84 -11.08
C ILE A 31 -2.86 -2.23 -11.30
N LYS A 32 -3.85 -3.10 -11.56
CA LYS A 32 -5.26 -2.71 -11.66
C LYS A 32 -6.04 -2.79 -10.35
N CYS A 33 -5.48 -3.40 -9.30
CA CYS A 33 -6.16 -3.63 -8.03
C CYS A 33 -5.52 -2.78 -6.93
N ILE A 34 -5.73 -1.47 -7.01
CA ILE A 34 -5.16 -0.49 -6.07
C ILE A 34 -5.88 -0.50 -4.70
N ASP A 35 -7.14 -0.92 -4.67
CA ASP A 35 -7.99 -0.92 -3.46
C ASP A 35 -8.01 -2.26 -2.70
N ALA A 36 -7.05 -3.14 -2.98
CA ALA A 36 -6.92 -4.38 -2.22
C ALA A 36 -6.70 -4.06 -0.73
N VAL A 37 -7.35 -4.81 0.16
CA VAL A 37 -7.24 -4.59 1.61
C VAL A 37 -6.27 -5.57 2.29
N ASP A 38 -5.46 -5.08 3.23
CA ASP A 38 -4.61 -5.89 4.10
C ASP A 38 -5.40 -6.71 5.14
N ASP A 39 -4.70 -7.43 6.02
CA ASP A 39 -5.32 -8.25 7.08
C ASP A 39 -6.18 -7.47 8.08
N LYS A 40 -5.95 -6.17 8.18
CA LYS A 40 -6.69 -5.26 9.06
C LYS A 40 -7.82 -4.54 8.32
N GLY A 41 -8.00 -4.79 7.03
CA GLY A 41 -9.01 -4.16 6.20
C GLY A 41 -8.61 -2.79 5.66
N PHE A 42 -7.34 -2.40 5.75
CA PHE A 42 -6.87 -1.14 5.19
C PHE A 42 -6.49 -1.29 3.73
N THR A 43 -6.81 -0.30 2.90
CA THR A 43 -6.23 -0.16 1.55
C THR A 43 -4.87 0.54 1.63
N PRO A 44 -4.05 0.52 0.56
CA PRO A 44 -2.81 1.27 0.49
C PRO A 44 -3.02 2.77 0.80
N LEU A 45 -4.10 3.37 0.28
CA LEU A 45 -4.45 4.77 0.54
C LEU A 45 -4.73 5.02 2.03
N MET A 46 -5.48 4.13 2.69
CA MET A 46 -5.73 4.27 4.14
C MET A 46 -4.43 4.20 4.95
N VAL A 47 -3.49 3.33 4.55
CA VAL A 47 -2.16 3.26 5.18
C VAL A 47 -1.38 4.54 4.95
N ALA A 48 -1.41 5.11 3.74
CA ALA A 48 -0.76 6.37 3.42
C ALA A 48 -1.31 7.52 4.27
N SER A 49 -2.64 7.66 4.33
CA SER A 49 -3.32 8.69 5.13
C SER A 49 -3.05 8.54 6.63
N ARG A 50 -3.11 7.32 7.18
CA ARG A 50 -2.83 7.06 8.60
C ARG A 50 -1.39 7.44 8.98
N ASN A 51 -0.46 7.24 8.06
CA ASN A 51 0.97 7.46 8.30
C ASN A 51 1.45 8.85 7.84
N GLY A 52 0.57 9.73 7.34
CA GLY A 52 0.93 11.06 6.84
C GLY A 52 1.87 11.04 5.63
N LYS A 53 1.67 10.09 4.70
CA LYS A 53 2.50 9.91 3.51
C LYS A 53 1.94 10.68 2.33
N ASP A 54 2.03 12.01 2.37
CA ASP A 54 1.37 12.90 1.40
C ASP A 54 1.75 12.60 -0.06
N ALA A 55 3.04 12.35 -0.34
CA ALA A 55 3.49 11.98 -1.69
C ALA A 55 2.82 10.69 -2.21
N ALA A 56 2.70 9.67 -1.36
CA ALA A 56 2.03 8.44 -1.72
C ALA A 56 0.50 8.61 -1.84
N ILE A 57 -0.09 9.54 -1.09
CA ILE A 57 -1.52 9.91 -1.24
C ILE A 57 -1.73 10.53 -2.61
N ASP A 58 -0.88 11.47 -3.01
CA ASP A 58 -0.97 12.12 -4.33
C ASP A 58 -0.81 11.10 -5.46
N GLN A 59 0.15 10.18 -5.35
CA GLN A 59 0.35 9.10 -6.33
C GLN A 59 -0.85 8.14 -6.41
N LEU A 60 -1.46 7.79 -5.27
CA LEU A 60 -2.61 6.87 -5.22
C LEU A 60 -3.94 7.50 -5.63
N LEU A 61 -4.01 8.84 -5.71
CA LEU A 61 -5.21 9.59 -6.10
C LEU A 61 -5.14 10.16 -7.53
N ALA A 62 -3.98 10.10 -8.18
CA ALA A 62 -3.76 10.55 -9.55
C ALA A 62 -4.49 9.68 -10.59
#